data_AF-A0AAW0S3E7-F1
#
_entry.id   AF-A0AAW0S3E7-F1
#
_cell.length_a   1.000
_cell.length_b   1.000
_cell.length_c   1.000
_cell.angle_alpha   90.00
_cell.angle_beta   90.00
_cell.angle_gamma   90.00
#
_symmetry.space_group_name_H-M   'P 1'
#
loop_
_entity.id
_entity.type
_entity.pdbx_description
1 polymer ?
#
loop_
_entity_poly.entity_id
_entity_poly.type
_entity_poly.pdbx_seq_one_letter_code
_entity_poly.pdbx_strand_id
1 'polypeptide(L)'
;MPTVALMNGHGYAAGLMLAMAHDYRLAPSPRGFFCLPELTYGLPLTPAMASLFRHKLPSAAAVRDLALEAGQLTGPQIVDMGVADALAPTPADAWKFIADRKLAEKAKSGVYGTIKGELYKDLIKELRGEGLEREEQRHRDDGDKVAERVEFGKVWYEQWKAGKAKL
;
A
#
# COMPACT_ATOMS: atom_id res chain seq x y z
N MET A 1 1.00 18.43 11.69
CA MET A 1 0.79 19.19 10.44
C MET A 1 0.16 18.25 9.41
N PRO A 2 -0.85 18.70 8.64
CA PRO A 2 -1.39 17.95 7.52
C PRO A 2 -0.38 17.82 6.37
N THR A 3 -0.35 16.69 5.69
CA THR A 3 0.52 16.46 4.52
C THR A 3 -0.28 16.11 3.27
N VAL A 4 0.17 16.62 2.11
CA VAL A 4 -0.48 16.41 0.81
C VAL A 4 0.56 15.85 -0.18
N ALA A 5 0.22 14.74 -0.83
CA ALA A 5 1.01 14.19 -1.93
C ALA A 5 0.39 14.61 -3.27
N LEU A 6 1.10 15.42 -4.04
CA LEU A 6 0.77 15.69 -5.44
C LEU A 6 1.48 14.66 -6.33
N MET A 7 0.73 13.71 -6.88
CA MET A 7 1.26 12.71 -7.80
C MET A 7 1.27 13.32 -9.21
N ASN A 8 2.45 13.50 -9.79
CA ASN A 8 2.64 14.17 -11.10
C ASN A 8 2.76 13.19 -12.29
N GLY A 9 2.62 11.89 -12.04
CA GLY A 9 2.78 10.83 -13.05
C GLY A 9 2.37 9.47 -12.51
N HIS A 10 3.05 8.41 -12.96
CA HIS A 10 2.78 7.05 -12.48
C HIS A 10 3.15 6.91 -11.01
N GLY A 11 2.30 6.22 -10.24
CA GLY A 11 2.57 5.82 -8.87
C GLY A 11 2.53 4.31 -8.77
N TYR A 12 3.67 3.65 -8.97
CA TYR A 12 3.80 2.19 -8.83
C TYR A 12 4.56 1.83 -7.56
N ALA A 13 4.16 0.73 -6.93
CA ALA A 13 4.83 0.16 -5.76
C ALA A 13 5.17 1.25 -4.71
N ALA A 14 6.48 1.46 -4.44
CA ALA A 14 6.99 2.46 -3.51
C ALA A 14 6.51 3.89 -3.78
N GLY A 15 6.29 4.26 -5.04
CA GLY A 15 5.75 5.58 -5.39
C GLY A 15 4.31 5.77 -4.89
N LEU A 16 3.46 4.75 -5.05
CA LEU A 16 2.12 4.76 -4.48
C LEU A 16 2.18 4.69 -2.96
N MET A 17 3.05 3.86 -2.38
CA MET A 17 3.22 3.79 -0.92
C MET A 17 3.57 5.15 -0.32
N LEU A 18 4.53 5.87 -0.92
CA LEU A 18 4.92 7.18 -0.44
C LEU A 18 3.75 8.17 -0.48
N ALA A 19 2.95 8.14 -1.55
CA ALA A 19 1.73 8.93 -1.62
C ALA A 19 0.71 8.52 -0.53
N MET A 20 0.53 7.23 -0.29
CA MET A 20 -0.32 6.70 0.77
C MET A 20 0.14 7.10 2.17
N ALA A 21 1.44 7.35 2.41
CA ALA A 21 1.93 7.84 3.70
C ALA A 21 1.47 9.28 4.04
N HIS A 22 0.96 10.02 3.06
CA HIS A 22 0.42 11.37 3.25
C HIS A 22 -1.04 11.34 3.73
N ASP A 23 -1.55 12.47 4.23
CA ASP A 23 -2.94 12.56 4.64
C ASP A 23 -3.85 12.61 3.41
N TYR A 24 -3.51 13.48 2.47
CA TYR A 24 -4.24 13.70 1.22
C TYR A 24 -3.38 13.31 0.02
N ARG A 25 -4.02 12.79 -1.04
CA ARG A 25 -3.40 12.39 -2.30
C ARG A 25 -4.14 13.05 -3.45
N LEU A 26 -3.40 13.71 -4.33
CA LEU A 26 -3.94 14.35 -5.51
C LEU A 26 -3.41 13.65 -6.75
N ALA A 27 -4.33 13.14 -7.57
CA ALA A 27 -4.01 12.32 -8.73
C ALA A 27 -3.86 13.16 -10.00
N PRO A 28 -2.89 12.84 -10.88
CA PRO A 28 -2.74 13.50 -12.16
C PRO A 28 -3.84 13.07 -13.13
N SER A 29 -4.09 13.91 -14.13
CA SER A 29 -4.96 13.61 -15.28
C SER A 29 -4.52 14.45 -16.48
N PRO A 30 -4.63 13.95 -17.74
CA PRO A 30 -5.12 12.63 -18.15
C PRO A 30 -4.06 11.52 -18.09
N ARG A 31 -2.83 11.85 -17.66
CA ARG A 31 -1.70 10.92 -17.61
C ARG A 31 -1.53 10.33 -16.21
N GLY A 32 -0.93 9.15 -16.14
CA GLY A 32 -0.58 8.48 -14.89
C GLY A 32 -1.37 7.19 -14.69
N PHE A 33 -0.66 6.18 -14.18
CA PHE A 33 -1.22 4.89 -13.80
C PHE A 33 -0.76 4.54 -12.39
N PHE A 34 -1.58 3.80 -11.68
CA PHE A 34 -1.39 3.43 -10.29
C PHE A 34 -1.64 1.93 -10.13
N CYS A 35 -0.68 1.22 -9.55
CA CYS A 35 -0.67 -0.24 -9.48
C CYS A 35 0.28 -0.71 -8.37
N LEU A 36 -0.05 -1.86 -7.78
CA LEU A 36 0.86 -2.67 -6.97
C LEU A 36 1.30 -3.88 -7.81
N PRO A 37 2.48 -3.80 -8.46
CA PRO A 37 2.89 -4.80 -9.44
C PRO A 37 3.50 -6.05 -8.81
N GLU A 38 3.55 -6.13 -7.47
CA GLU A 38 4.19 -7.22 -6.71
C GLU A 38 3.62 -8.58 -7.13
N LEU A 39 2.30 -8.70 -7.27
CA LEU A 39 1.66 -9.93 -7.74
C LEU A 39 2.08 -10.30 -9.17
N THR A 40 2.14 -9.32 -10.07
CA THR A 40 2.58 -9.52 -11.47
C THR A 40 4.02 -10.02 -11.54
N TYR A 41 4.88 -9.56 -10.63
CA TYR A 41 6.27 -9.98 -10.55
C TYR A 41 6.52 -11.22 -9.67
N GLY A 42 5.47 -11.78 -9.06
CA GLY A 42 5.61 -12.92 -8.14
C GLY A 42 6.38 -12.57 -6.86
N LEU A 43 6.37 -11.31 -6.45
CA LEU A 43 7.02 -10.83 -5.24
C LEU A 43 6.01 -10.75 -4.09
N PRO A 44 6.36 -11.18 -2.87
CA PRO A 44 5.49 -11.01 -1.72
C PRO A 44 5.40 -9.53 -1.33
N LEU A 45 4.21 -9.11 -0.89
CA LEU A 45 4.04 -7.80 -0.27
C LEU A 45 4.69 -7.82 1.12
N THR A 46 5.71 -6.99 1.34
CA THR A 46 6.41 -7.00 2.63
C THR A 46 5.49 -6.51 3.76
N PRO A 47 5.79 -6.84 5.03
CA PRO A 47 4.93 -6.45 6.14
C PRO A 47 4.69 -4.94 6.26
N ALA A 48 5.74 -4.14 6.04
CA ALA A 48 5.62 -2.68 6.06
C ALA A 48 4.69 -2.17 4.96
N MET A 49 4.78 -2.73 3.76
CA MET A 49 3.91 -2.40 2.63
C MET A 49 2.45 -2.77 2.93
N ALA A 50 2.23 -4.02 3.36
CA ALA A 50 0.92 -4.56 3.67
C ALA A 50 0.24 -3.77 4.80
N SER A 51 0.97 -3.43 5.86
CA SER A 51 0.49 -2.61 6.98
C SER A 51 0.00 -1.25 6.49
N LEU A 52 0.80 -0.57 5.67
CA LEU A 52 0.43 0.75 5.14
C LEU A 52 -0.85 0.68 4.29
N PHE A 53 -0.91 -0.25 3.32
CA PHE A 53 -2.07 -0.37 2.45
C PHE A 53 -3.34 -0.79 3.21
N ARG A 54 -3.24 -1.71 4.17
CA ARG A 54 -4.35 -2.12 5.02
C ARG A 54 -4.95 -0.94 5.80
N HIS A 55 -4.11 -0.04 6.30
CA HIS A 55 -4.56 1.11 7.08
C HIS A 55 -5.04 2.29 6.23
N LYS A 56 -4.51 2.44 5.01
CA LYS A 56 -4.70 3.65 4.21
C LYS A 56 -5.62 3.48 3.01
N LEU A 57 -5.84 2.26 2.53
CA LEU A 57 -6.83 2.02 1.48
C LEU A 57 -8.24 2.11 2.06
N PRO A 58 -9.18 2.76 1.36
CA PRO A 58 -10.48 3.11 1.91
C PRO A 58 -11.46 1.94 1.98
N SER A 59 -11.22 0.85 1.24
CA SER A 59 -12.15 -0.28 1.14
C SER A 59 -11.45 -1.58 0.80
N ALA A 60 -12.11 -2.71 1.13
CA ALA A 60 -11.66 -4.04 0.73
C ALA A 60 -11.62 -4.20 -0.80
N ALA A 61 -12.49 -3.50 -1.53
CA ALA A 61 -12.46 -3.46 -3.00
C ALA A 61 -11.16 -2.81 -3.49
N ALA A 62 -10.79 -1.65 -2.93
CA ALA A 62 -9.53 -1.00 -3.29
C ALA A 62 -8.30 -1.86 -2.96
N VAL A 63 -8.32 -2.58 -1.84
CA VAL A 63 -7.26 -3.56 -1.49
C VAL A 63 -7.18 -4.67 -2.52
N ARG A 64 -8.31 -5.28 -2.89
CA ARG A 64 -8.35 -6.37 -3.87
C ARG A 64 -7.86 -5.88 -5.24
N ASP A 65 -8.45 -4.83 -5.77
CA ASP A 65 -8.20 -4.38 -7.14
C ASP A 65 -6.74 -3.93 -7.31
N LEU A 66 -6.14 -3.26 -6.30
CA LEU A 66 -4.73 -2.87 -6.35
C LEU A 66 -3.77 -4.03 -6.05
N ALA A 67 -3.95 -4.75 -4.93
CA ALA A 67 -2.95 -5.69 -4.42
C ALA A 67 -3.16 -7.14 -4.88
N LEU A 68 -4.41 -7.59 -5.04
CA LEU A 68 -4.75 -8.98 -5.37
C LEU A 68 -5.07 -9.19 -6.85
N GLU A 69 -5.36 -8.12 -7.58
CA GLU A 69 -5.59 -8.16 -9.03
C GLU A 69 -4.49 -7.43 -9.82
N ALA A 70 -3.54 -6.76 -9.13
CA ALA A 70 -2.49 -5.93 -9.74
C ALA A 70 -3.04 -4.94 -10.78
N GLY A 71 -4.24 -4.39 -10.53
CA GLY A 71 -4.94 -3.53 -11.45
C GLY A 71 -4.14 -2.27 -11.80
N GLN A 72 -4.09 -1.95 -13.09
CA GLN A 72 -3.50 -0.71 -13.58
C GLN A 72 -4.59 0.37 -13.67
N LEU A 73 -4.67 1.22 -12.66
CA LEU A 73 -5.73 2.21 -12.49
C LEU A 73 -5.29 3.60 -12.96
N THR A 74 -6.19 4.35 -13.58
CA THR A 74 -6.00 5.75 -13.97
C THR A 74 -6.24 6.71 -12.80
N GLY A 75 -5.82 7.96 -12.95
CA GLY A 75 -6.09 9.03 -11.99
C GLY A 75 -7.57 9.16 -11.58
N PRO A 76 -8.52 9.25 -12.54
CA PRO A 76 -9.94 9.28 -12.22
C PRO A 76 -10.43 8.04 -11.46
N GLN A 77 -9.99 6.84 -11.85
CA GLN A 77 -10.39 5.60 -11.16
C GLN A 77 -9.94 5.57 -9.70
N ILE A 78 -8.70 5.98 -9.41
CA ILE A 78 -8.23 6.01 -8.01
C ILE A 78 -8.92 7.10 -7.18
N VAL A 79 -9.42 8.17 -7.81
CA VAL A 79 -10.26 9.17 -7.13
C VAL A 79 -11.65 8.60 -6.85
N ASP A 80 -12.28 7.95 -7.82
CA ASP A 80 -13.61 7.33 -7.67
C ASP A 80 -13.61 6.24 -6.59
N MET A 81 -12.51 5.49 -6.48
CA MET A 81 -12.31 4.47 -5.44
C MET A 81 -11.96 5.06 -4.07
N GLY A 82 -11.70 6.37 -3.97
CA GLY A 82 -11.28 7.06 -2.75
C GLY A 82 -9.81 6.82 -2.34
N VAL A 83 -9.00 6.22 -3.23
CA VAL A 83 -7.56 6.05 -3.01
C VAL A 83 -6.85 7.40 -3.12
N ALA A 84 -7.29 8.27 -4.04
CA ALA A 84 -6.95 9.69 -4.09
C ALA A 84 -8.14 10.57 -3.71
N ASP A 85 -7.85 11.77 -3.20
CA ASP A 85 -8.85 12.71 -2.68
C ASP A 85 -9.41 13.65 -3.76
N ALA A 86 -8.63 13.93 -4.81
CA ALA A 86 -9.05 14.74 -5.95
C ALA A 86 -8.08 14.60 -7.13
N LEU A 87 -8.52 15.06 -8.31
CA LEU A 87 -7.64 15.27 -9.45
C LEU A 87 -6.89 16.60 -9.31
N ALA A 88 -5.63 16.62 -9.70
CA ALA A 88 -4.77 17.79 -9.81
C ALA A 88 -3.89 17.69 -11.07
N PRO A 89 -4.41 18.08 -12.24
CA PRO A 89 -3.62 18.14 -13.49
C PRO A 89 -2.40 19.06 -13.39
N THR A 90 -2.48 20.11 -12.56
CA THR A 90 -1.42 21.10 -12.38
C THR A 90 -1.09 21.34 -10.90
N PRO A 91 0.09 21.86 -10.56
CA PRO A 91 0.41 22.27 -9.19
C PRO A 91 -0.55 23.31 -8.61
N ALA A 92 -1.18 24.16 -9.45
CA ALA A 92 -2.16 25.14 -9.01
C ALA A 92 -3.39 24.49 -8.36
N ASP A 93 -3.80 23.31 -8.85
CA ASP A 93 -4.92 22.55 -8.29
C ASP A 93 -4.61 22.06 -6.86
N ALA A 94 -3.36 21.71 -6.58
CA ALA A 94 -2.92 21.34 -5.23
C ALA A 94 -2.98 22.52 -4.26
N TRP A 95 -2.53 23.71 -4.68
CA TRP A 95 -2.64 24.93 -3.88
C TRP A 95 -4.10 25.28 -3.60
N LYS A 96 -4.96 25.17 -4.62
CA LYS A 96 -6.40 25.35 -4.45
C LYS A 96 -6.99 24.37 -3.45
N PHE A 97 -6.66 23.08 -3.55
CA PHE A 97 -7.12 22.06 -2.60
C PHE A 97 -6.72 22.38 -1.15
N ILE A 98 -5.46 22.80 -0.95
CA ILE A 98 -4.93 23.21 0.36
C ILE A 98 -5.73 24.40 0.93
N ALA A 99 -6.01 25.40 0.09
CA ALA A 99 -6.76 26.59 0.47
C ALA A 99 -8.23 26.27 0.79
N ASP A 100 -8.93 25.55 -0.09
CA ASP A 100 -10.35 25.20 0.04
C ASP A 100 -10.59 24.36 1.32
N ARG A 101 -9.67 23.44 1.63
CA ARG A 101 -9.72 22.60 2.84
C ARG A 101 -9.21 23.31 4.10
N LYS A 102 -8.68 24.53 3.97
CA LYS A 102 -8.06 25.34 5.03
C LYS A 102 -6.98 24.56 5.79
N LEU A 103 -6.12 23.81 5.09
CA LEU A 103 -5.15 22.91 5.74
C LEU A 103 -4.12 23.66 6.59
N ALA A 104 -3.71 24.87 6.16
CA ALA A 104 -2.82 25.72 6.95
C ALA A 104 -3.44 26.12 8.30
N GLU A 105 -4.73 26.45 8.33
CA GLU A 105 -5.46 26.77 9.56
C GLU A 105 -5.55 25.55 10.49
N LYS A 106 -5.84 24.36 9.94
CA LYS A 106 -5.89 23.11 10.71
C LYS A 106 -4.55 22.74 11.35
N ALA A 107 -3.44 23.26 10.83
CA ALA A 107 -2.12 23.03 11.39
C ALA A 107 -1.82 23.90 12.62
N LYS A 108 -2.49 25.06 12.80
CA LYS A 108 -2.13 26.10 13.78
C LYS A 108 -2.20 25.64 15.23
N SER A 109 -3.16 24.79 15.57
CA SER A 109 -3.34 24.30 16.94
C SER A 109 -2.22 23.37 17.42
N GLY A 110 -1.36 22.88 16.52
CA GLY A 110 -0.32 21.89 16.83
C GLY A 110 -0.84 20.46 17.05
N VAL A 111 -2.10 20.29 17.46
CA VAL A 111 -2.67 18.99 17.83
C VAL A 111 -2.93 18.04 16.66
N TYR A 112 -2.87 18.53 15.41
CA TYR A 112 -3.08 17.68 14.23
C TYR A 112 -2.14 16.47 14.22
N GLY A 113 -0.86 16.68 14.58
CA GLY A 113 0.12 15.60 14.64
C GLY A 113 -0.21 14.59 15.74
N THR A 114 -0.66 15.05 16.90
CA THR A 114 -1.08 14.21 18.02
C THR A 114 -2.29 13.34 17.65
N ILE A 115 -3.32 13.94 17.05
CA ILE A 115 -4.51 13.20 16.59
C ILE A 115 -4.11 12.15 15.55
N LYS A 116 -3.28 12.53 14.58
CA LYS A 116 -2.77 11.60 13.56
C LYS A 116 -1.97 10.45 14.19
N GLY A 117 -1.11 10.74 15.16
CA GLY A 117 -0.34 9.74 15.88
C GLY A 117 -1.22 8.71 16.58
N GLU A 118 -2.30 9.15 17.24
CA GLU A 118 -3.24 8.24 17.89
C GLU A 118 -4.05 7.42 16.88
N LEU A 119 -4.56 8.04 15.81
CA LEU A 119 -5.32 7.34 14.77
C LEU A 119 -4.51 6.25 14.06
N TYR A 120 -3.20 6.45 13.91
CA TYR A 120 -2.29 5.51 13.26
C TYR A 120 -1.36 4.79 14.24
N LYS A 121 -1.72 4.69 15.53
CA LYS A 121 -0.83 4.10 16.54
C LYS A 121 -0.40 2.67 16.21
N ASP A 122 -1.30 1.86 15.66
CA ASP A 122 -1.02 0.46 15.31
C ASP A 122 -0.11 0.39 14.08
N LEU A 123 -0.39 1.19 13.05
CA LEU A 123 0.50 1.34 11.90
C LEU A 123 1.90 1.82 12.33
N ILE A 124 1.99 2.81 13.21
CA ILE A 124 3.28 3.33 13.70
C ILE A 124 4.04 2.25 14.48
N LYS A 125 3.33 1.48 15.32
CA LYS A 125 3.90 0.36 16.06
C LYS A 125 4.43 -0.72 15.12
N GLU A 126 3.66 -1.08 14.08
CA GLU A 126 4.06 -2.07 13.07
C GLU A 126 5.26 -1.60 12.23
N LEU A 127 5.39 -0.29 11.99
CA LEU A 127 6.45 0.28 11.15
C LEU A 127 7.72 0.70 11.91
N ARG A 128 7.81 0.48 13.23
CA ARG A 128 8.95 0.98 14.04
C ARG A 128 9.53 -0.07 14.98
N GLY A 129 10.86 -0.05 15.09
CA GLY A 129 11.63 -0.81 16.09
C GLY A 129 11.24 -2.28 16.14
N GLU A 130 11.00 -2.78 17.35
CA GLU A 130 10.64 -4.17 17.62
C GLU A 130 9.39 -4.65 16.85
N GLY A 131 8.44 -3.76 16.57
CA GLY A 131 7.22 -4.14 15.84
C GLY A 131 7.52 -4.50 14.39
N LEU A 132 8.38 -3.72 13.72
CA LEU A 132 8.81 -4.00 12.35
C LEU A 132 9.66 -5.27 12.31
N GLU A 133 10.65 -5.38 13.20
CA GLU A 133 11.55 -6.54 13.27
C GLU A 133 10.76 -7.85 13.48
N ARG A 134 9.76 -7.82 14.37
CA ARG A 134 8.88 -8.95 14.63
C ARG A 134 8.08 -9.36 13.39
N GLU A 135 7.46 -8.40 12.71
CA GLU A 135 6.64 -8.71 11.53
C GLU A 135 7.49 -9.17 10.35
N GLU A 136 8.68 -8.60 10.18
CA GLU A 136 9.65 -9.08 9.19
C GLU A 136 10.13 -10.50 9.49
N GLN A 137 10.40 -10.82 10.75
CA GLN A 137 10.77 -12.18 11.15
C GLN A 137 9.63 -13.16 10.86
N ARG A 138 8.40 -12.85 11.28
CA ARG A 138 7.22 -13.67 10.98
C ARG A 138 7.08 -13.90 9.48
N HIS A 139 7.24 -12.87 8.67
CA HIS A 139 7.11 -12.97 7.22
C HIS A 139 8.18 -13.86 6.58
N ARG A 140 9.43 -13.80 7.08
CA ARG A 140 10.49 -14.73 6.68
C ARG A 140 10.14 -16.16 7.06
N ASP A 141 9.74 -16.40 8.31
CA ASP A 141 9.39 -17.73 8.81
C ASP A 141 8.20 -18.35 8.02
N ASP A 142 7.20 -17.53 7.67
CA ASP A 142 6.07 -17.96 6.86
C ASP A 142 6.51 -18.27 5.42
N GLY A 143 7.44 -17.49 4.86
CA GLY A 143 8.05 -17.74 3.56
C GLY A 143 8.83 -19.05 3.51
N ASP A 144 9.63 -19.32 4.53
CA ASP A 144 10.42 -20.56 4.64
C ASP A 144 9.50 -21.79 4.70
N LYS A 145 8.43 -21.75 5.49
CA LYS A 145 7.42 -22.83 5.54
C LYS A 145 6.74 -23.07 4.18
N VAL A 146 6.48 -22.00 3.42
CA VAL A 146 5.92 -22.14 2.07
C VAL A 146 6.94 -22.80 1.14
N ALA A 147 8.22 -22.40 1.20
CA ALA A 147 9.28 -23.00 0.41
C ALA A 147 9.45 -24.50 0.74
N GLU A 148 9.48 -24.87 2.01
CA GLU A 148 9.52 -26.26 2.47
C GLU A 148 8.34 -27.09 1.93
N ARG A 149 7.12 -26.53 1.98
CA ARG A 149 5.92 -27.19 1.44
C ARG A 149 6.00 -27.40 -0.07
N VAL A 150 6.53 -26.42 -0.80
CA VAL A 150 6.72 -26.51 -2.25
C VAL A 150 7.73 -27.60 -2.60
N GLU A 151 8.87 -27.63 -1.90
CA GLU A 151 9.90 -28.66 -2.12
C GLU A 151 9.39 -30.06 -1.73
N PHE A 152 8.70 -30.19 -0.60
CA PHE A 152 8.04 -31.44 -0.23
C PHE A 152 7.06 -31.91 -1.31
N GLY A 153 6.22 -31.01 -1.83
CA GLY A 153 5.27 -31.32 -2.89
C GLY A 153 5.93 -31.80 -4.18
N LYS A 154 7.06 -31.18 -4.57
CA LYS A 154 7.85 -31.62 -5.73
C LYS A 154 8.42 -33.03 -5.54
N VAL A 155 9.06 -33.28 -4.39
CA VAL A 155 9.64 -34.59 -4.07
C VAL A 155 8.55 -35.67 -4.00
N TRP A 156 7.43 -35.37 -3.34
CA TRP A 156 6.29 -36.27 -3.25
C TRP A 156 5.72 -36.60 -4.64
N TYR A 157 5.57 -35.61 -5.51
CA TYR A 157 5.07 -35.81 -6.87
C TYR A 157 5.97 -36.72 -7.71
N GLU A 158 7.30 -36.58 -7.60
CA GLU A 158 8.26 -37.47 -8.28
C GLU A 158 8.23 -38.90 -7.72
N GLN A 159 8.08 -39.06 -6.40
CA GLN A 159 7.89 -40.38 -5.79
C GLN A 159 6.56 -41.02 -6.21
N TRP A 160 5.50 -40.23 -6.38
CA TRP A 160 4.20 -40.70 -6.84
C TRP A 160 4.26 -41.19 -8.28
N LYS A 161 4.89 -40.44 -9.20
CA LYS A 161 5.16 -40.91 -10.57
C LYS A 161 5.94 -42.23 -10.60
N ALA A 162 6.88 -42.41 -9.68
CA ALA A 162 7.68 -43.62 -9.57
C ALA A 162 6.95 -44.80 -8.90
N GLY A 163 5.69 -44.64 -8.48
CA GLY A 163 4.92 -45.67 -7.76
C GLY A 163 5.42 -45.94 -6.33
N LYS A 164 6.21 -45.03 -5.75
CA LYS A 164 6.87 -45.18 -4.44
C LYS A 164 6.27 -44.31 -3.34
N ALA A 165 5.39 -43.36 -3.66
CA ALA A 165 4.76 -42.51 -2.67
C ALA A 165 3.74 -43.30 -1.83
N LYS A 166 3.75 -43.08 -0.52
CA LYS A 166 2.66 -43.50 0.37
C LYS A 166 1.59 -42.40 0.41
N LEU A 167 0.32 -42.81 0.36
CA LEU A 167 -0.85 -41.97 0.58
C LEU A 167 -0.87 -41.41 2.01
#